data_AF-A0A2P5N103-F1
#
_entry.id   AF-A0A2P5N103-F1
#
_cell.length_a   1.000
_cell.length_b   1.000
_cell.length_c   1.000
_cell.angle_alpha   90.00
_cell.angle_beta   90.00
_cell.angle_gamma   90.00
#
_symmetry.space_group_name_H-M   'P 1'
#
loop_
_entity.id
_entity.type
_entity.pdbx_description
1 polymer ?
#
loop_
_entity_poly.entity_id
_entity_poly.type
_entity_poly.pdbx_seq_one_letter_code
_entity_poly.pdbx_strand_id
1 'polypeptide(L)'
;MKYLPTAFSQLNFTWKLYKYALDGNIDFNKLDIPIQSPEKELIFGHHNQIFNTNEDLIVAIENILKVSFGVAAITLNKSREESGIPIPKLIKTEIDQFVVLTYQIRNAFAHDISEPCWEIRNPSFLRRYEFGQISVDLTNLHNSHFDYKHIGGLEVLFLIKAYAETNVWPKAKAPLTEHNNSTRFT
;
A
#
# COMPACT_ATOMS: atom_id res chain seq x y z
N MET A 1 -12.02 -5.18 6.96
CA MET A 1 -11.56 -4.45 5.75
C MET A 1 -11.91 -2.94 5.72
N LYS A 2 -12.10 -2.27 6.88
CA LYS A 2 -12.58 -0.87 6.90
C LYS A 2 -11.65 0.13 6.19
N TYR A 3 -10.34 -0.04 6.32
CA TYR A 3 -9.34 0.95 5.87
C TYR A 3 -8.66 0.60 4.53
N LEU A 4 -8.95 -0.56 3.95
CA LEU A 4 -8.36 -0.97 2.67
C LEU A 4 -8.68 0.02 1.53
N PRO A 5 -9.94 0.50 1.36
CA PRO A 5 -10.23 1.50 0.34
C PRO A 5 -9.49 2.81 0.56
N THR A 6 -9.36 3.26 1.82
CA THR A 6 -8.64 4.48 2.17
C THR A 6 -7.16 4.39 1.83
N ALA A 7 -6.49 3.30 2.22
CA ALA A 7 -5.07 3.11 1.96
C ALA A 7 -4.74 3.07 0.46
N PHE A 8 -5.56 2.37 -0.34
CA PHE A 8 -5.38 2.34 -1.79
C PHE A 8 -5.76 3.66 -2.48
N SER A 9 -6.70 4.42 -1.91
CA SER A 9 -7.02 5.77 -2.40
C SER A 9 -5.86 6.73 -2.15
N GLN A 10 -5.19 6.63 -0.99
CA GLN A 10 -3.98 7.38 -0.68
C GLN A 10 -2.85 7.04 -1.65
N LEU A 11 -2.58 5.76 -1.89
CA LEU A 11 -1.58 5.32 -2.87
C LEU A 11 -1.89 5.85 -4.28
N ASN A 12 -3.14 5.77 -4.71
CA ASN A 12 -3.55 6.30 -6.02
C ASN A 12 -3.38 7.82 -6.09
N PHE A 13 -3.72 8.54 -5.02
CA PHE A 13 -3.54 9.98 -4.95
C PHE A 13 -2.06 10.37 -5.03
N THR A 14 -1.18 9.72 -4.25
CA THR A 14 0.24 10.05 -4.25
C THR A 14 0.93 9.67 -5.55
N TRP A 15 0.46 8.62 -6.23
CA TRP A 15 0.96 8.30 -7.58
C TRP A 15 0.55 9.38 -8.60
N LYS A 16 -0.69 9.85 -8.55
CA LYS A 16 -1.14 10.98 -9.38
C LYS A 16 -0.37 12.26 -9.08
N LEU A 17 -0.12 12.54 -7.80
CA LEU A 17 0.67 13.69 -7.37
C LEU A 17 2.10 13.62 -7.91
N TYR A 18 2.75 12.45 -7.83
CA TYR A 18 4.07 12.21 -8.40
C TYR A 18 4.09 12.49 -9.91
N LYS A 19 3.14 11.93 -10.67
CA LYS A 19 3.03 12.21 -12.11
C LYS A 19 2.81 13.69 -12.40
N TYR A 20 1.88 14.32 -11.67
CA TYR A 20 1.56 15.74 -11.83
C TYR A 20 2.77 16.65 -11.56
N ALA A 21 3.60 16.29 -10.58
CA ALA A 21 4.84 16.98 -10.26
C ALA A 21 5.91 16.81 -11.34
N LEU A 22 6.11 15.58 -11.84
CA LEU A 22 7.04 15.31 -12.95
C LEU A 22 6.68 16.08 -14.23
N ASP A 23 5.39 16.28 -14.47
CA ASP A 23 4.87 17.07 -15.59
C ASP A 23 5.08 18.61 -15.38
N GLY A 24 5.72 19.03 -14.29
CA GLY A 24 6.05 20.43 -14.01
C GLY A 24 4.88 21.28 -13.51
N ASN A 25 3.77 20.66 -13.09
CA ASN A 25 2.54 21.38 -12.75
C ASN A 25 2.48 21.89 -11.30
N ILE A 26 3.53 21.65 -10.50
CA ILE A 26 3.62 22.18 -9.13
C ILE A 26 4.52 23.42 -9.14
N ASP A 27 3.93 24.55 -8.77
CA ASP A 27 4.67 25.78 -8.54
C ASP A 27 5.36 25.72 -7.17
N PHE A 28 6.65 25.39 -7.22
CA PHE A 28 7.53 25.27 -6.07
C PHE A 28 7.43 26.46 -5.10
N ASN A 29 7.48 27.68 -5.64
CA ASN A 29 7.52 28.91 -4.85
C ASN A 29 6.20 29.18 -4.12
N LYS A 30 5.10 28.54 -4.54
CA LYS A 30 3.80 28.63 -3.87
C LYS A 30 3.56 27.51 -2.88
N LEU A 31 4.26 26.38 -3.03
CA LEU A 31 4.12 25.23 -2.14
C LEU A 31 5.06 25.34 -0.93
N ASP A 32 6.33 25.65 -1.16
CA ASP A 32 7.36 25.74 -0.11
C ASP A 32 7.39 27.15 0.50
N ILE A 33 6.31 27.47 1.20
CA ILE A 33 6.13 28.72 1.93
C ILE A 33 6.05 28.45 3.44
N PRO A 34 6.42 29.41 4.30
CA PRO A 34 6.33 29.24 5.74
C PRO A 34 4.89 28.91 6.18
N ILE A 35 4.73 27.85 6.97
CA ILE A 35 3.43 27.50 7.55
C ILE A 35 3.07 28.54 8.60
N GLN A 36 1.94 29.22 8.40
CA GLN A 36 1.38 30.15 9.37
C GLN A 36 0.23 29.45 10.11
N SER A 37 0.32 29.32 11.43
CA SER A 37 -0.83 28.92 12.25
C SER A 37 -1.86 30.06 12.24
N PRO A 38 -3.17 29.77 12.08
CA PRO A 38 -4.24 30.75 12.25
C PRO A 38 -4.18 31.49 13.60
N GLU A 39 -3.57 30.88 14.61
CA GLU A 39 -3.50 31.37 15.99
C GLU A 39 -2.28 32.26 16.28
N LYS A 40 -1.51 32.68 15.26
CA LYS A 40 -0.37 33.62 15.36
C LYS A 40 0.78 33.24 16.31
N GLU A 41 0.84 32.02 16.81
CA GLU A 41 2.06 31.50 17.40
C GLU A 41 2.95 30.91 16.30
N LEU A 42 4.20 31.38 16.24
CA LEU A 42 5.25 30.76 15.46
C LEU A 42 5.37 29.30 15.90
N ILE A 43 5.08 28.37 14.99
CA ILE A 43 5.29 26.95 15.24
C ILE A 43 6.81 26.75 15.30
N PHE A 44 7.35 26.62 16.52
CA PHE A 44 8.77 26.37 16.74
C PHE A 44 9.24 25.15 15.94
N GLY A 45 10.35 25.29 15.20
CA GLY A 45 10.98 24.20 14.46
C GLY A 45 10.51 24.03 13.01
N HIS A 46 9.72 24.94 12.46
CA HIS A 46 9.43 24.95 11.02
C HIS A 46 10.45 25.81 10.26
N HIS A 47 11.03 25.22 9.21
CA HIS A 47 11.86 25.94 8.28
C HIS A 47 10.98 26.78 7.35
N ASN A 48 11.43 27.98 7.00
CA ASN A 48 10.71 28.85 6.05
C ASN A 48 10.57 28.19 4.67
N GLN A 49 11.56 27.37 4.31
CA GLN A 49 11.64 26.54 3.11
C GLN A 49 12.35 25.24 3.49
N ILE A 50 11.89 24.11 2.96
CA ILE A 50 12.49 22.78 3.20
C ILE A 50 13.22 22.23 1.98
N PHE A 51 13.03 22.84 0.81
CA PHE A 51 13.63 22.39 -0.44
C PHE A 51 14.56 23.47 -1.01
N ASN A 52 15.67 23.05 -1.62
CA ASN A 52 16.59 23.97 -2.30
C ASN A 52 16.33 24.00 -3.81
N THR A 53 15.78 22.92 -4.36
CA THR A 53 15.53 22.74 -5.80
C THR A 53 14.18 22.08 -6.07
N ASN A 54 13.71 22.20 -7.31
CA ASN A 54 12.54 21.42 -7.78
C ASN A 54 12.79 19.90 -7.67
N GLU A 55 14.04 19.46 -7.80
CA GLU A 55 14.39 18.04 -7.69
C GLU A 55 14.15 17.52 -6.27
N ASP A 56 14.46 18.32 -5.25
CA ASP A 56 14.21 17.97 -3.85
C ASP A 56 12.72 17.72 -3.59
N LEU A 57 11.84 18.52 -4.23
CA LEU A 57 10.39 18.33 -4.17
C LEU A 57 9.97 17.02 -4.84
N ILE A 58 10.54 16.68 -6.01
CA ILE A 58 10.25 15.42 -6.69
C ILE A 58 10.66 14.23 -5.81
N VAL A 59 11.85 14.27 -5.22
CA VAL A 59 12.35 13.24 -4.29
C VAL A 59 11.44 13.12 -3.08
N ALA A 60 10.97 14.23 -2.50
CA ALA A 60 10.03 14.19 -1.39
C ALA A 60 8.69 13.56 -1.76
N ILE A 61 8.16 13.86 -2.94
CA ILE A 61 6.91 13.24 -3.44
C ILE A 61 7.11 11.75 -3.73
N GLU A 62 8.26 11.36 -4.29
CA GLU A 62 8.61 9.95 -4.48
C GLU A 62 8.68 9.19 -3.15
N ASN A 63 9.26 9.80 -2.12
CA ASN A 63 9.29 9.22 -0.77
C ASN A 63 7.88 9.08 -0.18
N ILE A 64 6.99 10.07 -0.37
CA ILE A 64 5.58 9.98 0.05
C ILE A 64 4.85 8.87 -0.72
N LEU A 65 5.14 8.68 -2.00
CA LEU A 65 4.61 7.57 -2.80
C LEU A 65 5.05 6.21 -2.23
N LYS A 66 6.34 6.07 -1.90
CA LYS A 66 6.92 4.88 -1.27
C LYS A 66 6.26 4.57 0.09
N VAL A 67 6.09 5.58 0.94
CA VAL A 67 5.39 5.45 2.22
C VAL A 67 3.93 5.00 2.00
N SER A 68 3.22 5.62 1.07
CA SER A 68 1.83 5.27 0.77
C SER A 68 1.70 3.84 0.25
N PHE A 69 2.67 3.37 -0.54
CA PHE A 69 2.73 2.00 -1.03
C PHE A 69 2.90 1.02 0.14
N GLY A 70 3.85 1.29 1.05
CA GLY A 70 4.06 0.48 2.25
C GLY A 70 2.80 0.40 3.12
N VAL A 71 2.14 1.54 3.37
CA VAL A 71 0.87 1.59 4.11
C VAL A 71 -0.23 0.75 3.44
N ALA A 72 -0.36 0.83 2.10
CA ALA A 72 -1.31 0.02 1.36
C ALA A 72 -1.00 -1.47 1.45
N ALA A 73 0.26 -1.88 1.33
CA ALA A 73 0.69 -3.27 1.47
C ALA A 73 0.46 -3.83 2.88
N ILE A 74 0.78 -3.05 3.92
CA ILE A 74 0.51 -3.41 5.32
C ILE A 74 -1.01 -3.59 5.53
N THR A 75 -1.82 -2.65 5.03
CA THR A 75 -3.28 -2.69 5.15
C THR A 75 -3.90 -3.85 4.37
N LEU A 76 -3.33 -4.21 3.22
CA LEU A 76 -3.71 -5.37 2.43
C LEU A 76 -3.46 -6.67 3.20
N ASN A 77 -2.26 -6.85 3.75
CA ASN A 77 -1.96 -7.99 4.62
C ASN A 77 -2.88 -8.02 5.84
N LYS A 78 -3.15 -6.87 6.46
CA LYS A 78 -4.06 -6.78 7.61
C LYS A 78 -5.48 -7.21 7.25
N SER A 79 -5.96 -6.86 6.06
CA SER A 79 -7.29 -7.26 5.57
C SER A 79 -7.40 -8.77 5.36
N ARG A 80 -6.31 -9.43 4.91
CA ARG A 80 -6.22 -10.90 4.94
C ARG A 80 -6.34 -11.46 6.35
N GLU A 81 -5.59 -10.91 7.32
CA GLU A 81 -5.66 -11.37 8.73
C GLU A 81 -7.06 -11.23 9.32
N GLU A 82 -7.71 -10.08 9.11
CA GLU A 82 -9.09 -9.83 9.54
C GLU A 82 -10.10 -10.79 8.90
N SER A 83 -9.76 -11.37 7.75
CA SER A 83 -10.57 -12.38 7.06
C SER A 83 -10.31 -13.80 7.57
N GLY A 84 -9.47 -13.98 8.60
CA GLY A 84 -9.18 -15.27 9.22
C GLY A 84 -8.31 -16.20 8.37
N ILE A 85 -7.65 -15.69 7.34
CA ILE A 85 -6.83 -16.49 6.42
C ILE A 85 -5.40 -16.54 6.95
N PRO A 86 -4.87 -17.68 7.44
CA PRO A 86 -3.54 -17.77 8.01
C PRO A 86 -2.45 -17.80 6.93
N ILE A 87 -1.20 -17.57 7.33
CA ILE A 87 -0.04 -17.84 6.47
C ILE A 87 0.07 -19.37 6.31
N PRO A 88 0.07 -19.91 5.08
CA PRO A 88 0.10 -21.36 4.87
C PRO A 88 1.46 -21.94 5.24
N LYS A 89 1.46 -23.16 5.80
CA LYS A 89 2.71 -23.92 6.06
C LYS A 89 3.37 -24.41 4.77
N LEU A 90 2.56 -24.65 3.73
CA LEU A 90 3.02 -25.11 2.42
C LEU A 90 2.21 -24.38 1.35
N ILE A 91 2.89 -23.82 0.37
CA ILE A 91 2.29 -23.06 -0.72
C ILE A 91 1.89 -24.03 -1.84
N LYS A 92 0.58 -24.26 -2.03
CA LYS A 92 0.05 -25.20 -3.03
C LYS A 92 -0.89 -24.54 -4.03
N THR A 93 -1.64 -23.54 -3.60
CA THR A 93 -2.71 -22.91 -4.36
C THR A 93 -2.35 -21.48 -4.75
N GLU A 94 -3.08 -20.91 -5.70
CA GLU A 94 -2.97 -19.48 -6.00
C GLU A 94 -3.27 -18.59 -4.79
N ILE A 95 -4.23 -18.98 -3.93
CA ILE A 95 -4.53 -18.26 -2.69
C ILE A 95 -3.35 -18.32 -1.73
N ASP A 96 -2.67 -19.46 -1.61
CA ASP A 96 -1.46 -19.56 -0.78
C ASP A 96 -0.37 -18.61 -1.29
N GLN A 97 -0.19 -18.55 -2.61
CA GLN A 97 0.78 -17.66 -3.25
C GLN A 97 0.42 -16.19 -3.02
N PHE A 98 -0.84 -15.82 -3.18
CA PHE A 98 -1.35 -14.49 -2.82
C PHE A 98 -1.05 -14.14 -1.37
N VAL A 99 -1.35 -15.04 -0.42
CA VAL A 99 -1.17 -14.81 1.01
C VAL A 99 0.30 -14.56 1.31
N VAL A 100 1.18 -15.43 0.82
CA VAL A 100 2.61 -15.35 1.12
C VAL A 100 3.25 -14.16 0.41
N LEU A 101 2.93 -13.88 -0.85
CA LEU A 101 3.46 -12.71 -1.54
C LEU A 101 3.05 -11.42 -0.83
N THR A 102 1.77 -11.29 -0.47
CA THR A 102 1.26 -10.12 0.28
C THR A 102 1.99 -9.96 1.61
N TYR A 103 2.25 -11.07 2.31
CA TYR A 103 3.01 -11.07 3.55
C TYR A 103 4.48 -10.65 3.34
N GLN A 104 5.14 -11.13 2.28
CA GLN A 104 6.53 -10.72 1.97
C GLN A 104 6.62 -9.24 1.60
N ILE A 105 5.71 -8.73 0.77
CA ILE A 105 5.67 -7.29 0.44
C ILE A 105 5.46 -6.48 1.72
N ARG A 106 4.53 -6.87 2.60
CA ARG A 106 4.36 -6.21 3.90
C ARG A 106 5.65 -6.22 4.72
N ASN A 107 6.36 -7.35 4.76
CA ASN A 107 7.59 -7.47 5.55
C ASN A 107 8.71 -6.57 5.03
N ALA A 108 8.75 -6.30 3.72
CA ALA A 108 9.74 -5.39 3.16
C ALA A 108 9.64 -3.97 3.74
N PHE A 109 8.44 -3.55 4.16
CA PHE A 109 8.16 -2.23 4.74
C PHE A 109 7.99 -2.24 6.26
N ALA A 110 8.12 -3.40 6.92
CA ALA A 110 7.74 -3.55 8.33
C ALA A 110 8.79 -3.02 9.32
N HIS A 111 10.05 -2.95 8.90
CA HIS A 111 11.18 -2.60 9.77
C HIS A 111 11.69 -1.18 9.52
N ASP A 112 11.63 -0.73 8.27
CA ASP A 112 11.94 0.64 7.87
C ASP A 112 11.07 0.99 6.67
N ILE A 113 10.23 2.02 6.80
CA ILE A 113 9.33 2.46 5.73
C ILE A 113 10.00 3.45 4.77
N SER A 114 11.06 4.13 5.24
CA SER A 114 11.83 5.10 4.46
C SER A 114 12.84 4.37 3.57
N GLU A 115 13.42 3.29 4.10
CA GLU A 115 14.38 2.42 3.41
C GLU A 115 13.95 0.94 3.43
N PRO A 116 12.85 0.59 2.74
CA PRO A 116 12.32 -0.78 2.75
C PRO A 116 13.32 -1.78 2.16
N CYS A 117 13.40 -2.96 2.79
CA CYS A 117 14.34 -4.03 2.45
C CYS A 117 13.66 -5.40 2.56
N TRP A 118 13.92 -6.26 1.58
CA TRP A 118 13.37 -7.62 1.56
C TRP A 118 13.97 -8.52 2.66
N GLU A 119 13.17 -8.81 3.68
CA GLU A 119 13.57 -9.67 4.80
C GLU A 119 12.89 -11.06 4.71
N ILE A 120 13.42 -11.94 3.86
CA ILE A 120 12.83 -13.26 3.54
C ILE A 120 13.66 -14.38 4.18
N ARG A 121 13.43 -14.63 5.48
CA ARG A 121 14.23 -15.62 6.25
C ARG A 121 13.85 -17.08 6.02
N ASN A 122 12.61 -17.34 5.59
CA ASN A 122 12.15 -18.70 5.34
C ASN A 122 12.46 -19.08 3.88
N PRO A 123 13.32 -20.09 3.62
CA PRO A 123 13.69 -20.47 2.26
C PRO A 123 12.51 -20.86 1.37
N SER A 124 11.43 -21.37 1.94
CA SER A 124 10.21 -21.69 1.16
C SER A 124 9.51 -20.48 0.55
N PHE A 125 9.82 -19.27 1.03
CA PHE A 125 9.29 -18.01 0.52
C PHE A 125 10.20 -17.36 -0.55
N LEU A 126 11.44 -17.84 -0.70
CA LEU A 126 12.35 -17.45 -1.79
C LEU A 126 11.99 -18.23 -3.05
N ARG A 127 11.01 -17.73 -3.79
CA ARG A 127 10.47 -18.40 -4.97
C ARG A 127 9.77 -17.43 -5.90
N ARG A 128 9.37 -17.96 -7.05
CA ARG A 128 8.38 -17.35 -7.93
C ARG A 128 6.95 -17.59 -7.41
N TYR A 129 6.15 -16.53 -7.47
CA TYR A 129 4.74 -16.46 -7.13
C TYR A 129 3.92 -16.17 -8.38
N GLU A 130 2.92 -16.98 -8.64
CA GLU A 130 2.05 -16.90 -9.81
C GLU A 130 0.58 -17.08 -9.40
N PHE A 131 -0.23 -16.04 -9.61
CA PHE A 131 -1.67 -16.06 -9.36
C PHE A 131 -2.34 -14.88 -10.07
N GLY A 132 -3.57 -15.01 -10.56
CA GLY A 132 -4.34 -13.85 -11.03
C GLY A 132 -3.65 -12.98 -12.09
N GLN A 133 -2.89 -13.57 -13.02
CA GLN A 133 -2.04 -12.89 -14.02
C GLN A 133 -0.81 -12.15 -13.45
N ILE A 134 -0.54 -12.30 -12.17
CA ILE A 134 0.64 -11.74 -11.48
C ILE A 134 1.74 -12.80 -11.47
N SER A 135 2.96 -12.37 -11.78
CA SER A 135 4.15 -13.20 -11.74
C SER A 135 5.30 -12.42 -11.09
N VAL A 136 5.70 -12.80 -9.88
CA VAL A 136 6.74 -12.12 -9.09
C VAL A 136 7.79 -13.12 -8.65
N ASP A 137 9.06 -12.82 -8.88
CA ASP A 137 10.18 -13.67 -8.49
C ASP A 137 10.93 -13.08 -7.29
N LEU A 138 10.84 -13.73 -6.12
CA LEU A 138 11.55 -13.33 -4.91
C LEU A 138 12.81 -14.17 -4.64
N THR A 139 13.18 -15.08 -5.54
CA THR A 139 14.20 -16.13 -5.28
C THR A 139 15.54 -15.57 -4.77
N ASN A 140 15.95 -14.40 -5.25
CA ASN A 140 17.25 -13.80 -4.93
C ASN A 140 17.15 -12.42 -4.26
N LEU A 141 16.04 -12.13 -3.57
CA LEU A 141 15.79 -10.78 -3.06
C LEU A 141 16.09 -10.59 -1.57
N HIS A 142 16.36 -11.64 -0.78
CA HIS A 142 16.68 -11.44 0.64
C HIS A 142 17.88 -10.49 0.84
N ASN A 143 17.73 -9.53 1.76
CA ASN A 143 18.68 -8.45 2.08
C ASN A 143 18.89 -7.40 0.98
N SER A 144 18.09 -7.41 -0.08
CA SER A 144 18.10 -6.34 -1.08
C SER A 144 17.12 -5.22 -0.71
N HIS A 145 17.47 -3.98 -1.07
CA HIS A 145 16.53 -2.87 -1.01
C HIS A 145 15.30 -3.17 -1.87
N PHE A 146 14.12 -2.78 -1.41
CA PHE A 146 12.91 -2.89 -2.18
C PHE A 146 12.94 -1.92 -3.38
N ASP A 147 12.44 -2.39 -4.52
CA ASP A 147 12.25 -1.64 -5.77
C ASP A 147 10.95 -2.15 -6.38
N TYR A 148 10.11 -1.25 -6.92
CA TYR A 148 8.86 -1.63 -7.57
C TYR A 148 9.08 -2.65 -8.71
N LYS A 149 10.22 -2.61 -9.40
CA LYS A 149 10.59 -3.57 -10.46
C LYS A 149 10.66 -5.00 -9.96
N HIS A 150 11.00 -5.21 -8.68
CA HIS A 150 11.04 -6.55 -8.08
C HIS A 150 9.68 -7.26 -8.12
N ILE A 151 8.59 -6.49 -8.08
CA ILE A 151 7.23 -7.03 -8.16
C ILE A 151 6.57 -6.76 -9.52
N GLY A 152 7.29 -6.21 -10.51
CA GLY A 152 6.77 -5.90 -11.84
C GLY A 152 6.13 -4.51 -11.98
N GLY A 153 6.32 -3.62 -11.01
CA GLY A 153 5.78 -2.25 -11.04
C GLY A 153 4.86 -1.93 -9.86
N LEU A 154 4.51 -0.65 -9.73
CA LEU A 154 3.65 -0.15 -8.65
C LEU A 154 2.21 -0.66 -8.78
N GLU A 155 1.73 -0.80 -10.02
CA GLU A 155 0.43 -1.32 -10.41
C GLU A 155 0.15 -2.72 -9.87
N VAL A 156 1.19 -3.53 -9.64
CA VAL A 156 1.02 -4.91 -9.18
C VAL A 156 0.32 -4.97 -7.84
N LEU A 157 0.53 -4.00 -6.94
CA LEU A 157 -0.19 -3.98 -5.66
C LEU A 157 -1.70 -3.79 -5.86
N PHE A 158 -2.12 -3.02 -6.88
CA PHE A 158 -3.54 -2.90 -7.26
C PHE A 158 -4.08 -4.20 -7.85
N LEU A 159 -3.29 -4.92 -8.65
CA LEU A 159 -3.66 -6.24 -9.16
C LEU A 159 -3.82 -7.26 -8.03
N ILE A 160 -2.92 -7.27 -7.05
CA ILE A 160 -3.01 -8.14 -5.87
C ILE A 160 -4.31 -7.84 -5.10
N LYS A 161 -4.65 -6.55 -4.91
CA LYS A 161 -5.93 -6.16 -4.30
C LYS A 161 -7.13 -6.64 -5.11
N ALA A 162 -7.14 -6.45 -6.42
CA ALA A 162 -8.25 -6.87 -7.28
C ALA A 162 -8.43 -8.39 -7.27
N TYR A 163 -7.33 -9.14 -7.25
CA TYR A 163 -7.35 -10.58 -7.07
C TYR A 163 -7.99 -10.97 -5.72
N ALA A 164 -7.62 -10.28 -4.64
CA ALA A 164 -8.18 -10.53 -3.31
C ALA A 164 -9.69 -10.24 -3.26
N GLU A 165 -10.15 -9.14 -3.84
CA GLU A 165 -11.58 -8.79 -3.91
C GLU A 165 -12.40 -9.83 -4.68
N THR A 166 -11.81 -10.43 -5.70
CA THR A 166 -12.49 -11.42 -6.56
C THR A 166 -12.46 -12.82 -5.97
N ASN A 167 -11.32 -13.25 -5.43
CA ASN A 167 -11.05 -14.67 -5.14
C ASN A 167 -10.91 -14.98 -3.65
N VAL A 168 -10.62 -13.98 -2.82
CA VAL A 168 -10.30 -14.16 -1.39
C VAL A 168 -11.40 -13.61 -0.50
N TRP A 169 -11.94 -12.45 -0.84
CA TRP A 169 -13.05 -11.82 -0.13
C TRP A 169 -14.38 -11.80 -0.90
N PRO A 170 -14.72 -12.77 -1.79
CA PRO A 170 -15.99 -12.72 -2.50
C PRO A 170 -17.13 -12.90 -1.49
N LYS A 171 -17.65 -11.77 -1.02
CA LYS A 171 -18.76 -11.60 -0.10
C LYS A 171 -18.51 -12.20 1.29
N ALA A 172 -18.14 -11.35 2.25
CA ALA A 172 -18.84 -11.41 3.52
C ALA A 172 -20.34 -11.43 3.16
N LYS A 173 -21.03 -12.55 3.42
CA LYS A 173 -22.45 -12.71 3.14
C LYS A 173 -23.16 -11.42 3.56
N ALA A 174 -23.93 -10.83 2.65
CA ALA A 174 -24.92 -9.83 3.04
C ALA A 174 -25.64 -10.38 4.29
N PRO A 175 -25.85 -9.58 5.36
CA PRO A 175 -26.69 -10.02 6.44
C PRO A 175 -28.00 -10.46 5.81
N LEU A 176 -28.40 -11.71 6.10
CA LEU A 176 -29.68 -12.23 5.70
C LEU A 176 -30.73 -11.18 6.08
N THR A 177 -31.44 -10.71 5.09
CA THR A 177 -32.63 -9.89 5.26
C THR A 177 -33.60 -10.66 6.16
N GLU A 178 -33.67 -10.31 7.44
CA GLU A 178 -34.88 -10.56 8.21
C GLU A 178 -35.91 -9.52 7.77
N HIS A 179 -36.70 -9.93 6.77
CA HIS A 179 -38.07 -9.48 6.66
C HIS A 179 -38.79 -9.78 7.96
N ASN A 180 -38.97 -8.78 8.82
CA ASN A 180 -40.12 -8.74 9.70
C ASN A 180 -41.08 -7.68 9.22
N ASN A 181 -41.97 -8.13 8.32
CA ASN A 181 -43.31 -7.58 8.23
C ASN A 181 -44.00 -7.78 9.58
N SER A 182 -44.30 -6.69 10.28
CA SER A 182 -45.44 -6.64 11.19
C SER A 182 -46.16 -5.29 11.04
N THR A 183 -47.03 -5.25 10.05
CA THR A 183 -48.48 -5.04 10.22
C THR A 183 -48.95 -4.27 11.47
N ARG A 184 -49.59 -3.11 11.23
CA ARG A 184 -50.68 -2.43 12.00
C ARG A 184 -50.34 -2.00 13.46
N PHE A 185 -50.72 -0.83 13.95
CA PHE A 185 -52.03 -0.19 13.94
C PHE A 185 -51.91 1.34 14.10
N THR A 186 -52.86 2.04 13.46
CA THR A 186 -53.43 3.38 13.75
C THR A 186 -52.51 4.56 14.02
#